data_AF-A0A661IEU7-F1
#
_entry.id   AF-A0A661IEU7-F1
#
_cell.length_a   1.000
_cell.length_b   1.000
_cell.length_c   1.000
_cell.angle_alpha   90.00
_cell.angle_beta   90.00
_cell.angle_gamma   90.00
#
_symmetry.space_group_name_H-M   'P 1'
#
loop_
_entity.id
_entity.type
_entity.pdbx_description
1 polymer ?
#
loop_
_entity_poly.entity_id
_entity_poly.type
_entity_poly.pdbx_seq_one_letter_code
_entity_poly.pdbx_strand_id
1 'polypeptide(L)'
;MVYILVIYQKHNIIHNNINPSNIIFDGKRFHLIGLSNATIDLDNTIGNGNDIYSIGLVLFYIIFGKEYNNDIKIDKSIDEKIFYILERMLKENIEDRIKLHEIVDLLDK
;
A
#
# COMPACT_ATOMS: atom_id res chain seq x y z
N MET A 1 -8.04 -0.75 4.20
CA MET A 1 -7.32 -0.27 3.01
C MET A 1 -6.54 -1.40 2.36
N VAL A 2 -5.64 -2.09 3.06
CA VAL A 2 -4.80 -3.18 2.52
C VAL A 2 -5.58 -4.33 1.84
N TYR A 3 -6.75 -4.72 2.34
CA TYR A 3 -7.56 -5.80 1.75
C TYR A 3 -8.01 -5.57 0.30
N ILE A 4 -8.04 -4.31 -0.18
CA ILE A 4 -8.37 -4.07 -1.59
C ILE A 4 -7.28 -4.60 -2.52
N LEU A 5 -6.01 -4.55 -2.10
CA LEU A 5 -4.91 -5.15 -2.85
C LEU A 5 -5.00 -6.66 -2.87
N VAL A 6 -5.61 -7.29 -1.86
CA VAL A 6 -5.79 -8.74 -1.82
C VAL A 6 -6.76 -9.17 -2.92
N ILE A 7 -7.83 -8.38 -3.10
CA ILE A 7 -8.78 -8.57 -4.20
C ILE A 7 -8.05 -8.40 -5.54
N TYR A 8 -7.29 -7.32 -5.70
CA TYR A 8 -6.56 -7.08 -6.95
C TYR A 8 -5.53 -8.17 -7.25
N GLN A 9 -4.75 -8.59 -6.27
CA GLN A 9 -3.80 -9.70 -6.42
C GLN A 9 -4.50 -10.99 -6.88
N LYS A 10 -5.63 -11.34 -6.26
CA LYS A 10 -6.39 -12.55 -6.61
C LYS A 10 -6.89 -12.53 -8.06
N HIS A 11 -7.07 -11.35 -8.63
CA HIS A 11 -7.53 -11.14 -10.00
C HIS A 11 -6.40 -10.71 -10.95
N ASN A 12 -5.14 -10.77 -10.51
CA ASN A 12 -3.97 -10.31 -11.24
C ASN A 12 -4.10 -8.87 -11.75
N ILE A 13 -4.71 -7.99 -10.96
CA ILE A 13 -4.89 -6.57 -11.27
C ILE A 13 -3.78 -5.78 -10.57
N ILE A 14 -3.15 -4.88 -11.30
CA ILE A 14 -2.30 -3.81 -10.76
C ILE A 14 -3.03 -2.48 -11.01
N HIS A 15 -3.20 -1.65 -9.99
CA HIS A 15 -3.94 -0.39 -10.11
C HIS A 15 -3.10 0.73 -10.72
N ASN A 16 -1.79 0.80 -10.46
CA ASN A 16 -0.83 1.78 -11.02
C ASN A 16 -1.13 3.26 -10.75
N ASN A 17 -2.12 3.58 -9.92
CA ASN A 17 -2.51 4.96 -9.67
C ASN A 17 -3.11 5.13 -8.27
N ILE A 18 -2.57 4.41 -7.30
CA ILE A 18 -3.02 4.55 -5.92
C ILE A 18 -2.43 5.85 -5.35
N ASN A 19 -3.32 6.75 -4.96
CA ASN A 19 -3.01 8.02 -4.31
C ASN A 19 -4.24 8.48 -3.50
N PRO A 20 -4.11 9.47 -2.60
CA PRO A 20 -5.23 9.90 -1.76
C PRO A 20 -6.48 10.32 -2.55
N SER A 21 -6.32 11.00 -3.70
CA SER A 21 -7.44 11.45 -4.54
C SER A 21 -8.21 10.30 -5.21
N ASN A 22 -7.56 9.14 -5.34
CA ASN A 22 -8.17 7.92 -5.87
C ASN A 22 -8.72 7.00 -4.79
N ILE A 23 -8.86 7.49 -3.56
CA ILE A 23 -9.43 6.76 -2.43
C ILE A 23 -10.68 7.48 -1.93
N ILE A 24 -11.82 6.79 -1.98
CA ILE A 24 -13.09 7.30 -1.45
C ILE A 24 -13.41 6.56 -0.15
N PHE A 25 -13.82 7.30 0.89
CA PHE A 25 -14.39 6.74 2.11
C PHE A 25 -15.92 6.93 2.11
N ASP A 26 -16.67 5.83 2.15
CA ASP A 26 -18.15 5.86 2.14
C ASP A 26 -18.79 5.91 3.53
N GLY A 27 -17.99 6.17 4.58
CA GLY A 27 -18.42 6.09 5.98
C GLY A 27 -18.24 4.71 6.61
N LYS A 28 -17.94 3.67 5.82
CA LYS A 28 -17.70 2.29 6.30
C LYS A 28 -16.41 1.69 5.78
N ARG A 29 -16.05 1.96 4.52
CA ARG A 29 -14.94 1.33 3.81
C ARG A 29 -14.24 2.33 2.91
N PHE A 30 -12.97 2.03 2.64
CA PHE A 30 -12.18 2.71 1.62
C PHE A 30 -12.33 1.98 0.30
N HIS A 31 -12.57 2.73 -0.76
CA HIS A 31 -12.70 2.28 -2.14
C HIS A 31 -11.59 2.89 -2.99
N LEU A 32 -10.95 2.08 -3.82
CA LEU A 32 -10.06 2.60 -4.86
C LEU A 32 -10.86 2.87 -6.12
N ILE A 33 -10.63 4.05 -6.70
CA ILE A 33 -11.21 4.50 -7.97
C ILE A 33 -10.10 4.89 -8.95
N GLY A 34 -10.46 5.26 -10.18
CA GLY A 34 -9.48 5.70 -11.16
C GLY A 34 -8.69 4.56 -11.78
N LEU A 35 -9.39 3.46 -12.12
CA LEU A 35 -8.86 2.26 -12.77
C LEU A 35 -8.41 2.47 -14.22
N SER A 36 -8.39 3.70 -14.73
CA SER A 36 -7.99 3.98 -16.12
C SER A 36 -6.56 3.51 -16.44
N ASN A 37 -5.71 3.41 -15.41
CA ASN A 37 -4.32 2.97 -15.53
C ASN A 37 -4.11 1.52 -15.07
N ALA A 38 -5.18 0.82 -14.70
CA ALA A 38 -5.08 -0.53 -14.19
C ALA A 38 -4.65 -1.50 -15.30
N THR A 39 -3.73 -2.39 -14.98
CA THR A 39 -3.19 -3.41 -15.89
C THR A 39 -3.38 -4.80 -15.33
N ILE A 40 -3.36 -5.80 -16.22
CA ILE A 40 -3.34 -7.21 -15.82
C ILE A 40 -1.87 -7.66 -15.71
N ASP A 41 -1.50 -8.19 -14.55
CA ASP A 41 -0.21 -8.86 -14.35
C ASP A 41 -0.28 -10.28 -14.95
N LEU A 42 0.15 -10.42 -16.19
CA LEU A 42 0.11 -11.70 -16.89
C LEU A 42 1.14 -12.71 -16.36
N ASP A 43 2.23 -12.21 -15.78
CA ASP A 43 3.35 -13.04 -15.36
C ASP A 43 3.28 -13.41 -13.88
N ASN A 44 2.41 -12.78 -13.08
CA ASN A 44 2.37 -12.94 -11.62
C ASN A 44 3.74 -12.68 -10.95
N THR A 45 4.68 -12.06 -11.66
CA THR A 45 6.08 -11.90 -11.26
C THR A 45 6.36 -10.49 -10.74
N ILE A 46 5.66 -9.48 -11.25
CA ILE A 46 5.79 -8.07 -10.84
C ILE A 46 4.63 -7.75 -9.88
N GLY A 47 4.43 -8.63 -8.90
CA GLY A 47 3.28 -8.56 -8.03
C GLY A 47 3.29 -7.28 -7.22
N ASN A 48 2.28 -6.42 -7.43
CA ASN A 48 1.76 -5.37 -6.55
C ASN A 48 2.73 -4.44 -5.83
N GLY A 49 4.04 -4.50 -6.06
CA GLY A 49 5.02 -3.83 -5.21
C GLY A 49 4.92 -2.31 -5.33
N ASN A 50 4.56 -1.82 -6.52
CA ASN A 50 4.26 -0.40 -6.73
C ASN A 50 2.97 0.01 -6.04
N ASP A 51 1.91 -0.80 -6.14
CA ASP A 51 0.65 -0.56 -5.41
C ASP A 51 0.85 -0.62 -3.89
N ILE A 52 1.70 -1.52 -3.39
CA ILE A 52 2.11 -1.62 -1.98
C ILE A 52 2.84 -0.34 -1.58
N TYR A 53 3.81 0.12 -2.36
CA TYR A 53 4.52 1.37 -2.09
C TYR A 53 3.55 2.55 -2.05
N SER A 54 2.66 2.66 -3.03
CA SER A 54 1.65 3.70 -3.10
C SER A 54 0.66 3.67 -1.92
N ILE A 55 0.21 2.49 -1.48
CA ILE A 55 -0.56 2.38 -0.23
C ILE A 55 0.28 2.82 0.97
N GLY A 56 1.58 2.52 0.98
CA GLY A 56 2.51 2.97 2.02
C GLY A 56 2.54 4.50 2.08
N LEU A 57 2.63 5.19 0.94
CA LEU A 57 2.58 6.66 0.88
C LEU A 57 1.26 7.21 1.42
N VAL A 58 0.13 6.59 1.05
CA VAL A 58 -1.19 6.98 1.55
C VAL A 58 -1.28 6.76 3.06
N LEU A 59 -0.83 5.61 3.56
CA LEU A 59 -0.86 5.29 4.98
C LEU A 59 0.02 6.27 5.77
N PHE A 60 1.20 6.59 5.26
CA PHE A 60 2.07 7.62 5.81
C PHE A 60 1.33 8.98 5.90
N TYR A 61 0.68 9.40 4.80
CA TYR A 61 -0.08 10.65 4.77
C TYR A 61 -1.22 10.66 5.80
N ILE A 62 -1.95 9.55 5.95
CA ILE A 62 -3.03 9.41 6.95
C ILE A 62 -2.49 9.55 8.38
N ILE A 63 -1.34 8.93 8.68
CA ILE A 63 -0.76 8.91 10.03
C ILE A 63 -0.14 10.26 10.40
N PHE A 64 0.62 10.87 9.48
CA PHE A 64 1.44 12.03 9.78
C PHE A 64 0.88 13.35 9.26
N GLY A 65 -0.18 13.31 8.43
CA GLY A 65 -0.81 14.50 7.84
C GLY A 65 0.08 15.26 6.85
N LYS A 66 1.12 14.62 6.30
CA LYS A 66 2.08 15.24 5.37
C LYS A 66 2.58 14.23 4.34
N GLU A 67 3.10 14.74 3.22
CA GLU A 67 3.70 13.89 2.18
C GLU A 67 5.01 13.25 2.65
N TYR A 68 5.25 12.03 2.16
CA TYR A 68 6.50 11.32 2.41
C TYR A 68 7.61 11.87 1.50
N ASN A 69 8.81 12.03 2.06
CA ASN A 69 10.04 12.23 1.33
C ASN A 69 11.10 11.28 1.90
N ASN A 70 12.10 10.92 1.11
CA ASN A 70 13.11 9.93 1.51
C ASN A 70 13.98 10.38 2.71
N ASP A 71 13.97 11.67 3.05
CA ASP A 71 14.70 12.23 4.19
C ASP A 71 13.90 12.13 5.51
N ILE A 72 12.59 11.88 5.44
CA ILE A 72 11.75 11.74 6.62
C ILE A 72 12.00 10.40 7.29
N LYS A 73 12.60 10.46 8.48
CA LYS A 73 12.58 9.34 9.42
C LYS A 73 11.17 9.16 9.95
N ILE A 74 10.62 7.96 9.77
CA ILE A 74 9.38 7.56 10.42
C ILE A 74 9.65 7.55 11.92
N ASP A 75 8.87 8.33 12.67
CA ASP A 75 8.98 8.37 14.12
C ASP A 75 8.45 7.06 14.72
N LYS A 76 9.14 6.53 15.73
CA LYS A 76 8.75 5.32 16.46
C LYS A 76 7.65 5.56 17.49
N SER A 77 7.07 6.76 17.52
CA SER A 77 5.89 7.07 18.33
C SER A 77 4.63 6.34 17.87
N ILE A 78 4.62 5.80 16.64
CA ILE A 78 3.56 4.93 16.15
C ILE A 78 3.76 3.49 16.63
N ASP A 79 2.67 2.73 16.68
CA ASP A 79 2.69 1.30 17.02
C ASP A 79 3.79 0.55 16.25
N GLU A 80 4.58 -0.27 16.94
CA GLU A 80 5.76 -0.94 16.38
C GLU A 80 5.45 -1.80 15.15
N LYS A 81 4.26 -2.40 15.11
CA LYS A 81 3.82 -3.21 13.97
C LYS A 81 3.47 -2.32 12.78
N ILE A 82 2.77 -1.21 13.02
CA ILE A 82 2.49 -0.23 11.96
C ILE A 82 3.79 0.40 11.44
N PHE A 83 4.74 0.71 12.33
CA PHE A 83 6.08 1.16 11.95
C PHE A 83 6.78 0.15 11.04
N TYR A 84 6.82 -1.12 11.46
CA TYR A 84 7.48 -2.18 10.70
C TYR A 84 6.85 -2.37 9.32
N ILE A 85 5.50 -2.43 9.25
CA ILE A 85 4.78 -2.56 7.98
C ILE A 85 5.11 -1.36 7.08
N LEU A 86 4.97 -0.14 7.59
CA LEU A 86 5.16 1.08 6.82
C LEU A 86 6.60 1.22 6.29
N GLU A 87 7.59 0.94 7.13
CA GLU A 87 9.01 0.96 6.74
C GLU A 87 9.31 -0.03 5.61
N ARG A 88 8.70 -1.22 5.65
CA ARG A 88 8.89 -2.23 4.62
C ARG A 88 8.10 -1.94 3.35
N MET A 89 6.94 -1.28 3.43
CA MET A 89 6.18 -0.88 2.23
C MET A 89 6.94 0.19 1.43
N LEU A 90 7.67 1.07 2.11
CA LEU A 90 8.34 2.23 1.54
C LEU A 90 9.80 1.97 1.09
N LYS A 91 10.23 0.71 0.94
CA LYS A 91 11.56 0.40 0.39
C LYS A 91 11.67 0.79 -1.08
N GLU A 92 12.80 1.39 -1.46
CA GLU A 92 13.05 1.82 -2.85
C GLU A 92 13.03 0.63 -3.81
N ASN A 93 13.77 -0.44 -3.49
CA ASN A 93 13.78 -1.66 -4.28
C ASN A 93 12.52 -2.48 -4.04
N ILE A 94 11.86 -2.90 -5.12
CA ILE A 94 10.64 -3.72 -5.06
C ILE A 94 10.85 -5.07 -4.37
N GLU A 95 12.04 -5.66 -4.48
CA GLU A 95 12.37 -6.94 -3.86
C GLU A 95 12.50 -6.85 -2.33
N ASP A 96 12.86 -5.68 -1.81
CA ASP A 96 12.99 -5.44 -0.38
C ASP A 96 11.63 -5.13 0.28
N ARG A 97 10.60 -4.82 -0.54
CA ARG A 97 9.27 -4.50 -0.06
C ARG A 97 8.59 -5.73 0.54
N ILE A 98 7.89 -5.53 1.65
CA ILE A 98 7.05 -6.57 2.27
C ILE A 98 6.00 -7.05 1.26
N LYS A 99 5.76 -8.36 1.20
CA LYS A 99 4.75 -8.94 0.32
C LYS A 99 3.37 -8.85 0.97
N LEU A 100 2.32 -8.78 0.14
CA LEU A 100 0.98 -8.50 0.64
C LEU A 100 0.46 -9.50 1.68
N HIS A 101 0.75 -10.80 1.51
CA HIS A 101 0.34 -11.83 2.46
C HIS A 101 0.96 -11.62 3.85
N GLU A 102 2.21 -11.17 3.91
CA GLU A 102 2.88 -10.85 5.18
C GLU A 102 2.22 -9.64 5.87
N ILE A 103 1.76 -8.64 5.10
CA ILE A 103 1.02 -7.49 5.65
C ILE A 103 -0.30 -7.97 6.28
N VAL A 104 -1.05 -8.83 5.59
CA VAL A 104 -2.32 -9.38 6.09
C VAL A 104 -2.09 -10.20 7.36
N ASP A 105 -1.10 -11.08 7.37
CA ASP A 105 -0.74 -11.90 8.54
C ASP A 105 -0.35 -11.06 9.76
N LEU A 106 0.27 -9.90 9.56
CA LEU A 106 0.62 -8.98 10.66
C LEU A 106 -0.61 -8.25 11.18
N LEU A 107 -1.53 -7.83 10.31
CA LEU A 107 -2.74 -7.08 10.68
C LEU A 107 -3.82 -7.96 11.35
N ASP A 108 -3.89 -9.25 11.02
CA ASP A 108 -4.88 -10.19 11.57
C ASP A 108 -4.49 -10.79 12.94
N LYS A 109 -3.24 -10.59 13.38
CA LYS A 109 -2.73 -11.01 14.69
C LYS A 109 -2.76 -9.88 15.70
#